data_AF-A0A3E0NUD6-F1
#
_entry.id   AF-A0A3E0NUD6-F1
#
_cell.length_a   1.000
_cell.length_b   1.000
_cell.length_c   1.000
_cell.angle_alpha   90.00
_cell.angle_beta   90.00
_cell.angle_gamma   90.00
#
_symmetry.space_group_name_H-M   'P 1'
#
loop_
_entity.id
_entity.type
_entity.pdbx_description
1 polymer ?
#
loop_
_entity_poly.entity_id
_entity_poly.type
_entity_poly.pdbx_seq_one_letter_code
_entity_poly.pdbx_strand_id
1 'polypeptide(L)'
;MGSYEGVAEEIYDYAGDRGFATFDLEVFVQDSGWVGERGWKNSSMEGLVDIQSDELTLLKMSSAASPLYYLWKLYGEAAFTGVAPSEFDGAPTFAVSVTNSALVLHVDPESLRVVALVIPQFLETRYDDFREVAGVTVPATVDTEIIPASMSITHRFAELLPNVETDPGRFEKPSG
;
A
#
# COMPACT_ATOMS: atom_id res chain seq x y z
N MET A 1 4.58 -15.36 -18.93
CA MET A 1 5.12 -14.44 -17.91
C MET A 1 6.00 -15.25 -16.98
N GLY A 2 7.18 -14.75 -16.62
CA GLY A 2 7.97 -15.33 -15.54
C GLY A 2 7.43 -14.85 -14.19
N SER A 3 7.47 -15.69 -13.18
CA SER A 3 7.27 -15.31 -11.78
C SER A 3 8.63 -15.01 -11.16
N TYR A 4 8.74 -13.94 -10.40
CA TYR A 4 9.92 -13.63 -9.60
C TYR A 4 9.51 -13.64 -8.12
N GLU A 5 10.42 -14.10 -7.26
CA GLU A 5 10.26 -14.13 -5.82
C GLU A 5 11.45 -13.40 -5.20
N GLY A 6 11.25 -12.80 -4.03
CA GLY A 6 12.28 -11.99 -3.41
C GLY A 6 11.91 -11.56 -2.01
N VAL A 7 12.77 -10.72 -1.43
CA VAL A 7 12.59 -10.17 -0.09
C VAL A 7 12.25 -8.69 -0.19
N ALA A 8 11.29 -8.26 0.62
CA ALA A 8 10.95 -6.87 0.80
C ALA A 8 11.07 -6.46 2.27
N GLU A 9 11.50 -5.23 2.50
CA GLU A 9 11.44 -4.56 3.80
C GLU A 9 10.71 -3.24 3.60
N GLU A 10 9.76 -2.94 4.46
CA GLU A 10 8.94 -1.73 4.40
C GLU A 10 8.90 -1.07 5.77
N ILE A 11 9.22 0.22 5.84
CA ILE A 11 9.24 1.01 7.07
C ILE A 11 8.44 2.29 6.85
N TYR A 12 7.47 2.52 7.73
CA TYR A 12 6.60 3.68 7.65
C TYR A 12 6.56 4.43 8.98
N ASP A 13 6.93 5.71 8.93
CA ASP A 13 6.71 6.65 10.03
C ASP A 13 5.59 7.61 9.64
N TYR A 14 4.39 7.26 10.09
CA TYR A 14 3.17 8.03 9.82
C TYR A 14 3.18 9.42 10.47
N ALA A 15 3.88 9.60 11.59
CA ALA A 15 3.96 10.89 12.28
C ALA A 15 4.90 11.85 11.54
N GLY A 16 6.01 11.34 11.02
CA GLY A 16 6.97 12.08 10.22
C GLY A 16 6.60 12.24 8.73
N ASP A 17 5.49 11.64 8.27
CA ASP A 17 5.11 11.53 6.85
C ASP A 17 6.27 11.07 5.97
N ARG A 18 6.94 9.98 6.38
CA ARG A 18 8.10 9.42 5.71
C ARG A 18 8.03 7.91 5.66
N GLY A 19 8.71 7.33 4.68
CA GLY A 19 8.74 5.89 4.52
C GLY A 19 9.89 5.45 3.64
N PHE A 20 10.17 4.17 3.72
CA PHE A 20 11.27 3.52 3.04
C PHE A 20 10.86 2.10 2.70
N ALA A 21 11.24 1.64 1.52
CA ALA A 21 11.02 0.27 1.10
C ALA A 21 12.19 -0.24 0.26
N THR A 22 12.60 -1.49 0.49
CA THR A 22 13.52 -2.23 -0.37
C THR A 22 12.80 -3.40 -1.01
N PHE A 23 13.15 -3.69 -2.26
CA PHE A 23 12.73 -4.88 -2.98
C PHE A 23 13.97 -5.53 -3.58
N ASP A 24 14.22 -6.80 -3.28
CA ASP A 24 15.26 -7.61 -3.90
C ASP A 24 14.62 -8.88 -4.48
N LEU A 25 14.46 -8.90 -5.80
CA LEU A 25 13.90 -10.01 -6.58
C LEU A 25 14.99 -10.86 -7.26
N GLU A 26 16.23 -10.83 -6.74
CA GLU A 26 17.47 -11.41 -7.30
C GLU A 26 17.92 -10.79 -8.64
N VAL A 27 16.99 -10.59 -9.58
CA VAL A 27 17.22 -10.01 -10.91
C VAL A 27 17.02 -8.50 -10.93
N PHE A 28 16.37 -7.96 -9.90
CA PHE A 28 16.02 -6.56 -9.79
C PHE A 28 16.08 -6.16 -8.31
N VAL A 29 16.82 -5.09 -8.03
CA VAL A 29 16.90 -4.50 -6.69
C VAL A 29 16.43 -3.06 -6.82
N GLN A 30 15.56 -2.64 -5.89
CA GLN A 30 15.12 -1.26 -5.79
C GLN A 30 14.97 -0.85 -4.33
N ASP A 31 15.60 0.27 -4.01
CA ASP A 31 15.31 1.02 -2.79
C ASP A 31 14.44 2.21 -3.16
N SER A 32 13.51 2.56 -2.28
CA SER A 32 12.70 3.76 -2.43
C SER A 32 12.42 4.37 -1.08
N GLY A 33 12.19 5.67 -1.06
CA GLY A 33 11.80 6.36 0.15
C GLY A 33 11.21 7.73 -0.11
N TRP A 34 10.63 8.31 0.93
CA TRP A 34 10.08 9.65 0.86
C TRP A 34 10.13 10.37 2.20
N VAL A 35 10.09 11.70 2.13
CA VAL A 35 9.83 12.60 3.25
C VAL A 35 8.91 13.72 2.77
N GLY A 36 7.69 13.79 3.32
CA GLY A 36 6.69 14.74 2.87
C GLY A 36 6.37 14.53 1.39
N GLU A 37 6.43 15.59 0.59
CA GLU A 37 6.10 15.59 -0.84
C GLU A 37 7.27 15.18 -1.75
N ARG A 38 8.40 14.76 -1.19
CA ARG A 38 9.60 14.36 -1.95
C ARG A 38 9.83 12.88 -1.83
N GLY A 39 9.89 12.18 -2.96
CA GLY A 39 10.20 10.76 -3.03
C GLY A 39 11.38 10.48 -3.95
N TRP A 40 12.05 9.35 -3.73
CA TRP A 40 13.16 8.87 -4.53
C TRP A 40 13.06 7.36 -4.72
N LYS A 41 13.59 6.88 -5.84
CA LYS A 41 13.84 5.44 -6.07
C LYS A 41 15.23 5.25 -6.64
N ASN A 42 15.90 4.18 -6.25
CA ASN A 42 17.19 3.77 -6.75
C ASN A 42 17.09 2.30 -7.17
N SER A 43 17.04 2.05 -8.48
CA SER A 43 16.93 0.68 -9.00
C SER A 43 18.19 0.25 -9.72
N SER A 44 18.42 -1.06 -9.80
CA SER A 44 19.53 -1.64 -10.56
C SER A 44 19.46 -1.33 -12.07
N MET A 45 18.31 -0.87 -12.58
CA MET A 45 18.08 -0.57 -13.99
C MET A 45 18.18 0.92 -14.33
N GLU A 46 17.63 1.80 -13.48
CA GLU A 46 17.51 3.23 -13.76
C GLU A 46 18.44 4.09 -12.91
N GLY A 47 19.02 3.53 -11.84
CA GLY A 47 19.75 4.28 -10.83
C GLY A 47 18.84 5.18 -10.01
N LEU A 48 19.44 6.20 -9.38
CA LEU A 48 18.75 7.11 -8.47
C LEU A 48 17.97 8.19 -9.22
N VAL A 49 16.66 8.21 -9.03
CA VAL A 49 15.74 9.19 -9.63
C VAL A 49 14.73 9.72 -8.60
N ASP A 50 14.17 10.91 -8.87
CA ASP A 50 13.08 11.47 -8.08
C ASP A 50 11.72 10.90 -8.54
N ILE A 51 10.87 10.57 -7.57
CA ILE A 51 9.51 10.06 -7.82
C ILE A 51 8.58 11.23 -8.12
N GLN A 52 7.75 11.11 -9.17
CA GLN A 52 6.76 12.13 -9.51
C GLN A 52 5.61 12.17 -8.49
N SER A 53 4.88 13.29 -8.40
CA SER A 53 3.88 13.49 -7.33
C SER A 53 2.71 12.50 -7.35
N ASP A 54 2.28 12.10 -8.54
CA ASP A 54 1.25 11.08 -8.76
C ASP A 54 1.74 9.69 -8.36
N GLU A 55 2.93 9.30 -8.80
CA GLU A 55 3.61 8.06 -8.41
C GLU A 55 3.83 8.01 -6.88
N LEU A 56 4.25 9.13 -6.27
CA LEU A 56 4.44 9.23 -4.82
C LEU A 56 3.12 9.07 -4.07
N THR A 57 2.03 9.62 -4.60
CA THR A 57 0.70 9.49 -3.99
C THR A 57 0.26 8.01 -3.96
N LEU A 58 0.50 7.30 -5.07
CA LEU A 58 0.22 5.86 -5.16
C LEU A 58 1.11 5.05 -4.21
N LEU A 59 2.42 5.35 -4.16
CA LEU A 59 3.36 4.70 -3.25
C LEU A 59 2.92 4.85 -1.79
N LYS A 60 2.55 6.06 -1.37
CA LYS A 60 2.07 6.32 0.00
C LYS A 60 0.76 5.59 0.29
N MET A 61 -0.13 5.46 -0.69
CA MET A 61 -1.39 4.75 -0.56
C MET A 61 -1.16 3.23 -0.40
N SER A 62 -0.29 2.64 -1.21
CA SER A 62 0.05 1.21 -1.12
C SER A 62 0.85 0.86 0.14
N SER A 63 1.59 1.83 0.67
CA SER A 63 2.40 1.72 1.87
C SER A 63 1.64 1.90 3.19
N ALA A 64 0.37 2.29 3.14
CA ALA A 64 -0.39 2.52 4.35
C ALA A 64 -0.81 1.18 4.96
N ALA A 65 -0.57 0.99 6.27
CA ALA A 65 -1.05 -0.17 7.03
C ALA A 65 -2.58 -0.35 6.92
N SER A 66 -3.27 0.75 6.58
CA SER A 66 -4.61 0.70 6.06
C SER A 66 -4.79 1.80 5.01
N PRO A 67 -5.33 1.49 3.81
CA PRO A 67 -5.66 2.51 2.82
C PRO A 67 -6.69 3.53 3.35
N LEU A 68 -7.55 3.14 4.31
CA LEU A 68 -8.49 4.05 4.96
C LEU A 68 -7.79 5.20 5.68
N TYR A 69 -6.71 4.90 6.41
CA TYR A 69 -5.97 5.92 7.16
C TYR A 69 -5.38 6.96 6.21
N TYR A 70 -4.81 6.51 5.10
CA TYR A 70 -4.25 7.41 4.09
C TYR A 70 -5.33 8.28 3.42
N LEU A 71 -6.44 7.65 3.00
CA LEU A 71 -7.58 8.36 2.40
C LEU A 71 -8.19 9.39 3.36
N TRP A 72 -8.33 9.04 4.63
CA TRP A 72 -8.78 9.97 5.67
C TRP A 72 -7.79 11.14 5.87
N LYS A 73 -6.48 10.87 5.88
CA LYS A 73 -5.46 11.94 6.00
C LYS A 73 -5.53 12.91 4.81
N LEU A 74 -5.72 12.40 3.60
CA LEU A 74 -5.74 13.21 2.38
C LEU A 74 -7.03 14.02 2.22
N TYR A 75 -8.17 13.39 2.47
CA TYR A 75 -9.47 13.94 2.07
C TYR A 75 -10.42 14.21 3.25
N GLY A 76 -10.03 13.82 4.47
CA GLY A 76 -10.87 13.90 5.66
C GLY A 76 -11.99 12.87 5.70
N GLU A 77 -12.80 12.90 6.75
CA GLU A 77 -13.95 12.00 6.90
C GLU A 77 -15.03 12.22 5.82
N ALA A 78 -15.19 13.47 5.36
CA ALA A 78 -16.15 13.84 4.31
C ALA A 78 -15.84 13.21 2.94
N ALA A 79 -14.69 12.55 2.79
CA ALA A 79 -14.32 11.83 1.59
C ALA A 79 -15.15 10.57 1.36
N PHE A 80 -15.66 9.94 2.42
CA PHE A 80 -16.39 8.68 2.31
C PHE A 80 -17.87 8.99 2.08
N THR A 81 -18.32 8.83 0.83
CA THR A 81 -19.58 9.44 0.33
C THR A 81 -20.76 8.50 0.25
N GLY A 82 -20.53 7.20 0.42
CA GLY A 82 -21.61 6.22 0.37
C GLY A 82 -21.15 4.89 0.90
N VAL A 83 -22.08 4.19 1.54
CA VAL A 83 -21.97 2.79 1.95
C VAL A 83 -23.15 2.05 1.35
N ALA A 84 -22.90 1.06 0.51
CA ALA A 84 -23.93 0.25 -0.12
C ALA A 84 -23.63 -1.23 0.06
N PRO A 85 -24.65 -2.10 0.27
CA PRO A 85 -24.45 -3.54 0.17
C PRO A 85 -23.86 -3.90 -1.21
N SER A 86 -22.92 -4.82 -1.20
CA SER A 86 -22.18 -5.26 -2.38
C SER A 86 -21.75 -6.72 -2.21
N GLU A 87 -21.05 -7.24 -3.21
CA GLU A 87 -20.42 -8.55 -3.20
C GLU A 87 -19.01 -8.41 -3.77
N PHE A 88 -18.04 -9.07 -3.13
CA PHE A 88 -16.66 -9.14 -3.62
C PHE A 88 -16.17 -10.57 -3.46
N ASP A 89 -15.61 -11.15 -4.52
CA ASP A 89 -15.19 -12.56 -4.60
C ASP A 89 -16.26 -13.57 -4.08
N GLY A 90 -17.54 -13.28 -4.36
CA GLY A 90 -18.66 -14.13 -3.94
C GLY A 90 -19.07 -14.00 -2.48
N ALA A 91 -18.45 -13.10 -1.71
CA ALA A 91 -18.79 -12.81 -0.32
C ALA A 91 -19.52 -11.47 -0.17
N PRO A 92 -20.53 -11.38 0.72
CA PRO A 92 -21.24 -10.13 0.98
C PRO A 92 -20.30 -9.10 1.61
N THR A 93 -20.29 -7.88 1.08
CA THR A 93 -19.47 -6.76 1.58
C THR A 93 -20.29 -5.47 1.60
N PHE A 94 -19.75 -4.42 2.22
CA PHE A 94 -20.16 -3.04 1.97
C PHE A 94 -19.17 -2.38 1.02
N ALA A 95 -19.66 -1.83 -0.09
CA ALA A 95 -18.90 -0.96 -0.95
C ALA A 95 -18.92 0.47 -0.38
N VAL A 96 -17.73 1.01 -0.10
CA VAL A 96 -17.52 2.38 0.37
C VAL A 96 -16.89 3.21 -0.75
N SER A 97 -17.57 4.28 -1.18
CA SER A 97 -17.11 5.17 -2.25
C SER A 97 -16.34 6.38 -1.70
N VAL A 98 -15.34 6.84 -2.45
CA VAL A 98 -14.51 8.00 -2.10
C VAL A 98 -14.76 9.18 -3.05
N THR A 99 -14.98 10.38 -2.51
CA THR A 99 -15.21 11.62 -3.26
C THR A 99 -14.10 11.87 -4.27
N ASN A 100 -14.46 12.27 -5.49
CA ASN A 100 -13.51 12.61 -6.57
C ASN A 100 -12.52 11.49 -6.91
N SER A 101 -12.87 10.24 -6.61
CA SER A 101 -12.04 9.07 -6.90
C SER A 101 -12.88 7.95 -7.50
N ALA A 102 -12.28 7.17 -8.39
CA ALA A 102 -12.87 5.93 -8.89
C ALA A 102 -12.66 4.75 -7.91
N LEU A 103 -11.96 4.99 -6.80
CA LEU A 103 -11.65 4.00 -5.78
C LEU A 103 -12.91 3.58 -5.02
N VAL A 104 -13.09 2.26 -4.91
CA VAL A 104 -14.09 1.60 -4.07
C VAL A 104 -13.38 0.72 -3.06
N LEU A 105 -13.77 0.82 -1.79
CA LEU A 105 -13.33 -0.09 -0.74
C LEU A 105 -14.42 -1.11 -0.49
N HIS A 106 -14.05 -2.38 -0.42
CA HIS A 106 -14.95 -3.44 0.04
C HIS A 106 -14.65 -3.75 1.50
N VAL A 107 -15.68 -3.63 2.33
CA VAL A 107 -15.60 -3.82 3.79
C VAL A 107 -16.43 -5.03 4.18
N ASP A 108 -15.83 -5.94 4.94
CA ASP A 108 -16.53 -7.08 5.52
C ASP A 108 -17.56 -6.60 6.58
N PRO A 109 -18.84 -7.01 6.50
CA PRO A 109 -19.90 -6.47 7.34
C PRO A 109 -19.80 -6.90 8.81
N GLU A 110 -19.12 -8.01 9.12
CA GLU A 110 -19.00 -8.54 10.48
C GLU A 110 -17.81 -7.94 11.23
N SER A 111 -16.63 -7.95 10.60
CA SER A 111 -15.38 -7.49 11.18
C SER A 111 -15.09 -6.01 10.93
N LEU A 112 -15.82 -5.38 10.00
CA LEU A 112 -15.62 -4.00 9.53
C LEU A 112 -14.22 -3.75 8.96
N ARG A 113 -13.55 -4.80 8.50
CA ARG A 113 -12.22 -4.72 7.87
C ARG A 113 -12.34 -4.45 6.38
N VAL A 114 -11.41 -3.68 5.83
CA VAL A 114 -11.26 -3.57 4.38
C VAL A 114 -10.68 -4.87 3.87
N VAL A 115 -11.44 -5.58 3.04
CA VAL A 115 -11.02 -6.84 2.41
C VAL A 115 -10.54 -6.64 0.98
N ALA A 116 -10.95 -5.54 0.33
CA ALA A 116 -10.40 -5.15 -0.96
C ALA A 116 -10.45 -3.63 -1.21
N LEU A 117 -9.57 -3.19 -2.11
CA LEU A 117 -9.55 -1.87 -2.73
C LEU A 117 -9.58 -2.06 -4.24
N VAL A 118 -10.53 -1.42 -4.92
CA VAL A 118 -10.73 -1.54 -6.36
C VAL A 118 -10.73 -0.17 -7.01
N ILE A 119 -9.87 0.01 -8.01
CA ILE A 119 -9.98 1.08 -9.01
C ILE A 119 -10.36 0.40 -10.32
N PRO A 120 -11.62 0.50 -10.79
CA PRO A 120 -12.11 -0.25 -11.94
C PRO A 120 -11.19 -0.10 -13.15
N GLN A 121 -10.89 -1.24 -13.81
CA GLN A 121 -10.03 -1.33 -14.99
C GLN A 121 -8.55 -0.96 -14.77
N PHE A 122 -8.14 -0.65 -13.53
CA PHE A 122 -6.78 -0.22 -13.22
C PHE A 122 -6.10 -1.11 -12.17
N LEU A 123 -6.67 -1.18 -10.98
CA LEU A 123 -6.03 -1.78 -9.80
C LEU A 123 -7.06 -2.56 -8.98
N GLU A 124 -6.68 -3.74 -8.51
CA GLU A 124 -7.43 -4.48 -7.52
C GLU A 124 -6.49 -5.01 -6.47
N THR A 125 -6.68 -4.63 -5.21
CA THR A 125 -5.90 -5.10 -4.07
C THR A 125 -6.79 -5.87 -3.11
N ARG A 126 -6.41 -7.11 -2.78
CA ARG A 126 -7.05 -7.97 -1.78
C ARG A 126 -6.21 -7.99 -0.51
N TYR A 127 -6.89 -8.01 0.63
CA TYR A 127 -6.28 -8.08 1.95
C TYR A 127 -6.75 -9.37 2.63
N ASP A 128 -5.81 -10.23 3.02
CA ASP A 128 -6.12 -11.53 3.62
C ASP A 128 -5.11 -11.88 4.73
N ASP A 129 -5.32 -13.02 5.38
CA ASP A 129 -4.53 -13.54 6.50
C ASP A 129 -4.36 -12.47 7.60
N PHE A 130 -5.48 -11.93 8.04
CA PHE A 130 -5.50 -10.89 9.06
C PHE A 130 -4.96 -11.41 10.40
N ARG A 131 -3.96 -10.70 10.95
CA ARG A 131 -3.33 -11.03 12.24
C ARG A 131 -3.43 -9.86 13.20
N GLU A 132 -3.51 -10.17 14.49
CA GLU A 132 -3.42 -9.16 15.53
C GLU A 132 -1.95 -8.86 15.84
N VAL A 133 -1.58 -7.58 15.74
CA VAL A 133 -0.23 -7.08 16.01
C VAL A 133 -0.37 -5.87 16.93
N ALA A 134 0.12 -6.01 18.17
CA ALA A 134 0.00 -5.00 19.24
C ALA A 134 -1.41 -4.40 19.38
N GLY A 135 -2.46 -5.23 19.30
CA GLY A 135 -3.86 -4.80 19.45
C GLY A 135 -4.50 -4.19 18.20
N VAL A 136 -3.79 -4.17 17.06
CA VAL A 136 -4.34 -3.77 15.76
C VAL A 136 -4.42 -4.99 14.85
N THR A 137 -5.58 -5.21 14.22
CA THR A 137 -5.68 -6.25 13.19
C THR A 137 -5.20 -5.70 11.85
N VAL A 138 -4.21 -6.35 11.25
CA VAL A 138 -3.59 -5.97 9.98
C VAL A 138 -3.53 -7.17 9.03
N PRO A 139 -3.63 -6.97 7.70
CA PRO A 139 -3.48 -8.07 6.74
C PRO A 139 -2.01 -8.53 6.68
N ALA A 140 -1.78 -9.84 6.75
CA ALA A 140 -0.44 -10.41 6.54
C ALA A 140 -0.21 -10.85 5.09
N THR A 141 -1.26 -10.91 4.27
CA THR A 141 -1.15 -11.12 2.83
C THR A 141 -1.87 -10.00 2.08
N VAL A 142 -1.19 -9.44 1.08
CA VAL A 142 -1.73 -8.40 0.20
C VAL A 142 -1.48 -8.79 -1.24
N ASP A 143 -2.54 -9.06 -1.98
CA ASP A 143 -2.47 -9.42 -3.40
C ASP A 143 -2.96 -8.24 -4.23
N THR A 144 -2.11 -7.73 -5.12
CA THR A 144 -2.43 -6.60 -5.99
C THR A 144 -2.36 -7.02 -7.44
N GLU A 145 -3.42 -6.77 -8.19
CA GLU A 145 -3.49 -6.90 -9.64
C GLU A 145 -3.50 -5.52 -10.29
N ILE A 146 -2.57 -5.30 -11.22
CA ILE A 146 -2.49 -4.10 -12.07
C ILE A 146 -2.96 -4.51 -13.47
N ILE A 147 -4.23 -4.25 -13.75
CA ILE A 147 -4.95 -4.76 -14.92
C ILE A 147 -4.29 -4.32 -16.25
N PRO A 148 -3.96 -3.03 -16.47
CA PRO A 148 -3.34 -2.60 -17.73
C PRO A 148 -1.95 -3.20 -17.97
N ALA A 149 -1.24 -3.55 -16.91
CA ALA A 149 0.07 -4.18 -16.98
C ALA A 149 -0.01 -5.72 -17.05
N SER A 150 -1.22 -6.29 -16.90
CA SER A 150 -1.42 -7.74 -16.71
C SER A 150 -0.47 -8.31 -15.65
N MET A 151 -0.25 -7.56 -14.57
CA MET A 151 0.74 -7.86 -13.53
C MET A 151 0.04 -8.16 -12.22
N SER A 152 0.54 -9.16 -11.49
CA SER A 152 0.11 -9.45 -10.12
C SER A 152 1.33 -9.43 -9.20
N ILE A 153 1.14 -8.85 -8.02
CA ILE A 153 2.15 -8.73 -6.97
C ILE A 153 1.52 -9.25 -5.67
N THR A 154 2.18 -10.21 -5.03
CA THR A 154 1.74 -10.77 -3.74
C THR A 154 2.77 -10.43 -2.67
N HIS A 155 2.37 -9.67 -1.66
CA HIS A 155 3.18 -9.43 -0.47
C HIS A 155 2.73 -10.40 0.63
N ARG A 156 3.67 -11.17 1.20
CA ARG A 156 3.43 -12.01 2.38
C ARG A 156 4.33 -11.53 3.50
N PHE A 157 3.74 -10.86 4.47
CA PHE A 157 4.48 -10.29 5.59
C PHE A 157 4.85 -11.38 6.59
N ALA A 158 6.13 -11.74 6.61
CA ALA A 158 6.68 -12.67 7.59
C ALA A 158 6.69 -12.06 9.01
N GLU A 159 6.96 -10.76 9.10
CA GLU A 159 7.06 -10.02 10.35
C GLU A 159 6.38 -8.65 10.21
N LEU A 160 5.65 -8.22 11.25
CA LEU A 160 4.96 -6.94 11.32
C LEU A 160 5.24 -6.34 12.70
N LEU A 161 5.98 -5.25 12.75
CA LEU A 161 6.44 -4.64 14.00
C LEU A 161 5.95 -3.18 14.12
N PRO A 162 5.04 -2.88 15.06
CA PRO A 162 4.61 -1.51 15.30
C PRO A 162 5.57 -0.80 16.26
N ASN A 163 5.70 0.52 16.11
CA ASN A 163 6.44 1.40 17.02
C ASN A 163 7.91 1.01 17.24
N VAL A 164 8.56 0.47 16.20
CA VAL A 164 10.00 0.20 16.23
C VAL A 164 10.81 1.49 16.18
N GLU A 165 11.99 1.45 16.81
CA GLU A 165 12.98 2.50 16.62
C GLU A 165 13.49 2.46 15.18
N THR A 166 13.49 3.60 14.51
CA THR A 166 13.91 3.71 13.11
C THR A 166 15.09 4.67 13.01
N ASP A 167 16.09 4.31 12.22
CA ASP A 167 17.18 5.21 11.86
C ASP A 167 16.64 6.28 10.89
N PRO A 168 16.63 7.58 11.26
CA PRO A 168 16.16 8.65 10.41
C PRO A 168 16.86 8.71 9.04
N GLY A 169 18.12 8.28 8.96
CA GLY A 169 18.90 8.30 7.73
C GLY A 169 18.35 7.39 6.64
N ARG A 170 17.56 6.36 6.99
CA ARG A 170 16.97 5.43 6.02
C ARG A 170 15.96 6.09 5.08
N PHE A 171 15.31 7.17 5.53
CA PHE A 171 14.31 7.87 4.72
C PHE A 171 14.93 8.87 3.75
N GLU A 172 16.19 9.26 3.99
CA GLU A 172 16.88 10.27 3.21
C GLU A 172 17.29 9.72 1.84
N LYS A 173 17.25 10.58 0.83
CA LYS A 173 17.75 10.25 -0.50
C LYS A 173 19.26 9.98 -0.39
N PRO A 174 19.76 8.82 -0.85
CA PRO A 174 21.19 8.53 -0.79
C PRO A 174 21.99 9.57 -1.58
N SER A 175 23.16 9.93 -1.05
CA SER A 175 24.13 10.73 -1.80
C SER A 175 24.72 9.84 -2.89
N GLY A 176 24.42 10.13 -4.16
CA GLY A 176 25.01 9.43 -5.30
C GLY A 176 26.51 9.62 -5.43
#